data_AF-A0ABD5J0D6-F1
#
_entry.id   AF-A0ABD5J0D6-F1
#
_cell.length_a   1.000
_cell.length_b   1.000
_cell.length_c   1.000
_cell.angle_alpha   90.00
_cell.angle_beta   90.00
_cell.angle_gamma   90.00
#
_symmetry.space_group_name_H-M   'P 1'
#
loop_
_entity.id
_entity.type
_entity.pdbx_description
1 polymer ?
#
loop_
_entity_poly.entity_id
_entity_poly.type
_entity_poly.pdbx_seq_one_letter_code
_entity_poly.pdbx_strand_id
1 'polypeptide(L)'
;MEVTKEELSQVLSALMQQLIGSWTKEKIHSDVLEVIMKMRIDAGHEEEYMQLLLGNVAFATESTYALQNVLQTILTNQAFPTTAAVEAMMEEAQARIQDQLPTLIDRYASHFLQLEEHERKMQLERSYCAILVANRIKTDFIFSFIHEQNQEIMKNFFTVDPKDMLEAFHHLSGAYATLLLEGLELTY
;
A
#
# COMPACT_ATOMS: atom_id res chain seq x y z
N MET A 1 -23.43 15.76 -14.62
CA MET A 1 -23.39 16.21 -13.21
C MET A 1 -21.95 16.03 -12.79
N GLU A 2 -21.23 17.11 -12.47
CA GLU A 2 -19.86 16.98 -11.96
C GLU A 2 -19.93 16.29 -10.59
N VAL A 3 -19.24 15.16 -10.44
CA VAL A 3 -19.12 14.48 -9.15
C VAL A 3 -18.22 15.33 -8.26
N THR A 4 -18.69 15.70 -7.08
CA THR A 4 -17.88 16.45 -6.12
C THR A 4 -16.82 15.55 -5.49
N LYS A 5 -15.73 16.13 -4.96
CA LYS A 5 -14.68 15.38 -4.22
C LYS A 5 -15.25 14.58 -3.04
N GLU A 6 -16.28 15.10 -2.38
CA GLU A 6 -16.92 14.46 -1.24
C GLU A 6 -17.74 13.23 -1.68
N GLU A 7 -18.53 13.36 -2.76
CA GLU A 7 -19.27 12.24 -3.33
C GLU A 7 -18.32 11.15 -3.85
N LEU A 8 -17.23 11.54 -4.53
CA LEU A 8 -16.17 10.62 -4.95
C LEU A 8 -15.61 9.82 -3.77
N SER A 9 -15.25 10.52 -2.69
CA SER A 9 -14.69 9.90 -1.49
C SER A 9 -15.68 8.94 -0.82
N GLN A 10 -16.97 9.28 -0.79
CA GLN A 10 -18.02 8.40 -0.25
C GLN A 10 -18.18 7.13 -1.08
N VAL A 11 -18.23 7.26 -2.41
CA VAL A 11 -18.37 6.09 -3.31
C VAL A 11 -17.14 5.20 -3.20
N LEU A 12 -15.93 5.77 -3.23
CA LEU A 12 -14.69 5.00 -3.08
C LEU A 12 -14.58 4.33 -1.72
N SER A 13 -14.98 5.02 -0.65
CA SER A 13 -15.02 4.45 0.70
C SER A 13 -15.95 3.23 0.75
N ALA A 14 -17.16 3.33 0.19
CA ALA A 14 -18.09 2.20 0.12
C ALA A 14 -17.52 1.01 -0.67
N LEU A 15 -16.86 1.28 -1.80
CA LEU A 15 -16.21 0.23 -2.61
C LEU A 15 -15.04 -0.42 -1.86
N MET A 16 -14.19 0.37 -1.19
CA MET A 16 -13.10 -0.16 -0.37
C MET A 16 -13.64 -0.98 0.80
N GLN A 17 -14.70 -0.52 1.47
CA GLN A 17 -15.33 -1.27 2.56
C GLN A 17 -15.87 -2.61 2.08
N GLN A 18 -16.48 -2.67 0.90
CA GLN A 18 -16.93 -3.93 0.30
C GLN A 18 -15.76 -4.86 -0.02
N LEU A 19 -14.68 -4.31 -0.60
CA LEU A 19 -13.47 -5.05 -0.95
C LEU A 19 -12.83 -5.71 0.27
N ILE A 20 -12.68 -4.96 1.36
CA ILE A 20 -12.08 -5.46 2.60
C ILE A 20 -13.11 -6.14 3.53
N GLY A 21 -14.36 -6.31 3.11
CA GLY A 21 -15.44 -6.79 3.97
C GLY A 21 -15.21 -8.20 4.54
N SER A 22 -14.35 -8.99 3.88
CA SER A 22 -13.92 -10.32 4.33
C SER A 22 -12.65 -10.29 5.19
N TRP A 23 -11.99 -9.14 5.33
CA TRP A 23 -10.76 -9.00 6.08
C TRP A 23 -11.09 -8.81 7.56
N THR A 24 -10.57 -9.71 8.41
CA THR A 24 -10.68 -9.58 9.87
C THR A 24 -9.39 -9.02 10.45
N LYS A 25 -9.50 -8.22 11.52
CA LYS A 25 -8.33 -7.68 12.22
C LYS A 25 -7.40 -8.80 12.67
N GLU A 26 -7.95 -9.89 13.18
CA GLU A 26 -7.19 -11.05 13.67
C GLU A 26 -6.36 -11.68 12.55
N LYS A 27 -6.92 -11.81 11.34
CA LYS A 27 -6.18 -12.37 10.20
C LYS A 27 -5.10 -11.43 9.73
N ILE A 28 -5.39 -10.12 9.64
CA ILE A 28 -4.39 -9.12 9.24
C ILE A 28 -3.26 -9.01 10.27
N HIS A 29 -3.59 -8.99 11.56
CA HIS A 29 -2.59 -9.01 12.62
C HIS A 29 -1.73 -10.26 12.52
N SER A 30 -2.32 -11.45 12.36
CA SER A 30 -1.58 -12.69 12.19
C SER A 30 -0.63 -12.66 10.98
N ASP A 31 -1.10 -12.20 9.82
CA ASP A 31 -0.31 -12.11 8.59
C ASP A 31 0.88 -11.15 8.76
N VAL A 32 0.63 -9.98 9.35
CA VAL A 32 1.67 -8.96 9.59
C VAL A 32 2.69 -9.44 10.60
N LEU A 33 2.25 -10.07 11.70
CA LEU A 33 3.14 -10.64 12.70
C LEU A 33 4.02 -11.73 12.12
N GLU A 34 3.49 -12.60 11.26
CA GLU A 34 4.27 -13.63 10.60
C GLU A 34 5.41 -13.02 9.74
N VAL A 35 5.12 -11.96 8.99
CA VAL A 35 6.13 -11.23 8.20
C VAL A 35 7.20 -10.61 9.10
N ILE A 36 6.79 -9.91 10.16
CA ILE A 36 7.71 -9.27 11.12
C ILE A 36 8.59 -10.30 11.82
N MET A 37 8.00 -11.41 12.29
CA MET A 37 8.73 -12.50 12.92
C MET A 37 9.73 -13.13 11.97
N LYS A 38 9.35 -13.37 10.72
CA LYS A 38 10.26 -13.91 9.71
C LYS A 38 11.45 -12.99 9.48
N MET A 39 11.21 -11.69 9.30
CA MET A 39 12.29 -10.70 9.15
C MET A 39 13.24 -10.69 10.36
N ARG A 40 12.70 -10.85 11.57
CA ARG A 40 13.50 -10.91 12.80
C ARG A 40 14.32 -12.20 12.90
N ILE A 41 13.78 -13.34 12.46
CA ILE A 41 14.48 -14.62 12.42
C ILE A 41 15.61 -14.60 11.38
N ASP A 42 15.34 -13.98 10.22
CA ASP A 42 16.30 -13.87 9.13
C ASP A 42 17.46 -12.91 9.49
N ALA A 43 17.21 -11.93 10.37
CA ALA A 43 18.24 -11.07 10.93
C ALA A 43 18.99 -11.76 12.07
N GLY A 44 20.33 -11.79 12.02
CA GLY A 44 21.14 -12.40 13.07
C GLY A 44 21.17 -11.61 14.37
N HIS A 45 20.88 -10.30 14.30
CA HIS A 45 20.81 -9.39 15.45
C HIS A 45 19.95 -8.14 15.18
N GLU A 46 19.74 -7.32 16.22
CA GLU A 46 18.80 -6.18 16.17
C GLU A 46 19.18 -5.10 15.15
N GLU A 47 20.46 -4.75 15.01
CA GLU A 47 20.89 -3.78 14.01
C GLU A 47 20.63 -4.26 12.56
N GLU A 48 20.91 -5.53 12.23
CA GLU A 48 20.57 -6.13 10.94
C GLU A 48 19.05 -6.13 10.70
N TYR A 49 18.27 -6.42 11.75
CA TYR A 49 16.81 -6.38 11.67
C TYR A 49 16.29 -4.96 11.37
N MET A 50 16.84 -3.93 12.01
CA MET A 50 16.48 -2.54 11.74
C MET A 50 16.87 -2.11 10.33
N GLN A 51 18.03 -2.54 9.83
CA GLN A 51 18.43 -2.27 8.44
C GLN A 51 17.50 -2.97 7.44
N LEU A 52 17.11 -4.21 7.71
CA LEU A 52 16.15 -4.96 6.90
C LEU A 52 14.78 -4.27 6.90
N LEU A 53 14.30 -3.83 8.07
CA LEU A 53 13.07 -3.04 8.19
C LEU A 53 13.14 -1.75 7.37
N LEU A 54 14.24 -0.99 7.47
CA LEU A 54 14.41 0.24 6.71
C LEU A 54 14.38 0.00 5.19
N GLY A 55 15.05 -1.06 4.72
CA GLY A 55 14.97 -1.49 3.31
C GLY A 55 13.55 -1.82 2.88
N ASN A 56 12.81 -2.54 3.72
CA ASN A 56 11.41 -2.89 3.45
C ASN A 56 10.47 -1.67 3.50
N VAL A 57 10.69 -0.70 4.39
CA VAL A 57 9.95 0.57 4.41
C VAL A 57 10.18 1.34 3.11
N ALA A 58 11.42 1.45 2.67
CA ALA A 58 11.78 2.12 1.42
C ALA A 58 11.10 1.42 0.23
N PHE A 59 11.29 0.10 0.10
CA PHE A 59 10.68 -0.70 -0.97
C PHE A 59 9.15 -0.59 -0.99
N ALA A 60 8.51 -0.71 0.18
CA ALA A 60 7.06 -0.66 0.30
C ALA A 60 6.52 0.75 -0.03
N THR A 61 7.22 1.81 0.35
CA THR A 61 6.82 3.19 0.03
C THR A 61 6.89 3.44 -1.47
N GLU A 62 7.98 3.02 -2.13
CA GLU A 62 8.12 3.11 -3.58
C GLU A 62 7.07 2.26 -4.30
N SER A 63 6.73 1.10 -3.74
CA SER A 63 5.63 0.26 -4.23
C SER A 63 4.27 0.98 -4.14
N THR A 64 4.04 1.81 -3.11
CA THR A 64 2.84 2.66 -3.04
C THR A 64 2.77 3.64 -4.21
N TYR A 65 3.90 4.25 -4.58
CA TYR A 65 3.95 5.15 -5.75
C TYR A 65 3.72 4.38 -7.06
N ALA A 66 4.29 3.19 -7.19
CA ALA A 66 4.05 2.34 -8.36
C ALA A 66 2.56 1.97 -8.51
N LEU A 67 1.89 1.58 -7.43
CA LEU A 67 0.45 1.28 -7.44
C LEU A 67 -0.40 2.50 -7.82
N GLN A 68 -0.03 3.70 -7.34
CA GLN A 68 -0.68 4.93 -7.77
C GLN A 68 -0.47 5.20 -9.26
N ASN A 69 0.74 4.98 -9.79
CA ASN A 69 1.03 5.14 -11.22
C ASN A 69 0.26 4.14 -12.10
N VAL A 70 0.07 2.91 -11.63
CA VAL A 70 -0.78 1.91 -12.32
C VAL A 70 -2.21 2.43 -12.43
N LEU A 71 -2.82 2.84 -11.31
CA LEU A 71 -4.17 3.39 -11.31
C LEU A 71 -4.27 4.67 -12.16
N GLN A 72 -3.28 5.56 -12.07
CA GLN A 72 -3.21 6.77 -12.89
C GLN A 72 -3.20 6.45 -14.38
N THR A 73 -2.46 5.42 -14.80
CA THR A 73 -2.39 4.97 -16.19
C THR A 73 -3.75 4.49 -16.67
N ILE A 74 -4.45 3.69 -15.86
CA ILE A 74 -5.81 3.20 -16.14
C ILE A 74 -6.79 4.38 -16.33
N LEU A 75 -6.77 5.35 -15.39
CA LEU A 75 -7.65 6.51 -15.42
C LEU A 75 -7.37 7.44 -16.60
N THR A 76 -6.09 7.68 -16.89
CA THR A 76 -5.66 8.58 -17.98
C THR A 76 -5.98 7.99 -19.35
N ASN A 77 -5.76 6.69 -19.52
CA ASN A 77 -6.08 5.99 -20.76
C ASN A 77 -7.58 5.68 -20.90
N GLN A 78 -8.35 5.85 -19.81
CA GLN A 78 -9.79 5.54 -19.74
C GLN A 78 -10.10 4.14 -20.27
N ALA A 79 -9.23 3.19 -19.94
CA ALA A 79 -9.28 1.83 -20.46
C ALA A 79 -8.98 0.83 -19.35
N PHE A 80 -9.68 -0.30 -19.36
CA PHE A 80 -9.42 -1.40 -18.45
C PHE A 80 -8.38 -2.34 -19.07
N PRO A 81 -7.13 -2.34 -18.58
CA PRO A 81 -6.16 -3.35 -18.97
C PRO A 81 -6.59 -4.74 -18.47
N THR A 82 -6.10 -5.78 -19.14
CA THR A 82 -6.24 -7.16 -18.66
C THR A 82 -5.49 -7.36 -17.35
N THR A 83 -5.92 -8.30 -16.51
CA THR A 83 -5.21 -8.71 -15.28
C THR A 83 -3.72 -8.96 -15.53
N ALA A 84 -3.38 -9.75 -16.56
CA ALA A 84 -1.98 -10.05 -16.90
C ALA A 84 -1.14 -8.81 -17.23
N ALA A 85 -1.76 -7.77 -17.82
CA ALA A 85 -1.07 -6.52 -18.12
C ALA A 85 -0.80 -5.71 -16.84
N VAL A 86 -1.74 -5.70 -15.89
CA VAL A 86 -1.54 -5.06 -14.59
C VAL A 86 -0.49 -5.78 -13.76
N GLU A 87 -0.51 -7.12 -13.74
CA GLU A 87 0.53 -7.93 -13.11
C GLU A 87 1.91 -7.60 -13.69
N ALA A 88 2.05 -7.57 -15.01
CA ALA A 88 3.30 -7.18 -15.67
C ALA A 88 3.77 -5.77 -15.29
N MET A 89 2.86 -4.78 -15.25
CA MET A 89 3.20 -3.41 -14.81
C MET A 89 3.71 -3.38 -13.37
N MET A 90 3.12 -4.19 -12.49
CA MET A 90 3.54 -4.30 -11.09
C MET A 90 4.89 -5.01 -10.95
N GLU A 91 5.11 -6.11 -11.67
CA GLU A 91 6.38 -6.84 -11.68
C GLU A 91 7.53 -5.97 -12.20
N GLU A 92 7.32 -5.26 -13.31
CA GLU A 92 8.31 -4.31 -13.86
C GLU A 92 8.64 -3.19 -12.88
N ALA A 93 7.63 -2.66 -12.18
CA ALA A 93 7.84 -1.65 -11.16
C ALA A 93 8.62 -2.20 -9.96
N GLN A 94 8.28 -3.39 -9.47
CA GLN A 94 9.00 -4.05 -8.37
C GLN A 94 10.45 -4.33 -8.73
N ALA A 95 10.73 -4.85 -9.93
CA ALA A 95 12.09 -5.08 -10.41
C ALA A 95 12.90 -3.78 -10.43
N ARG A 96 12.32 -2.70 -10.96
CA ARG A 96 12.96 -1.38 -10.98
C ARG A 96 13.23 -0.83 -9.58
N ILE A 97 12.29 -0.97 -8.66
CA ILE A 97 12.46 -0.53 -7.26
C ILE A 97 13.59 -1.34 -6.62
N GLN A 98 13.61 -2.66 -6.83
CA GLN A 98 14.65 -3.54 -6.29
C GLN A 98 16.05 -3.14 -6.78
N ASP A 99 16.18 -2.84 -8.06
CA ASP A 99 17.46 -2.39 -8.66
C ASP A 99 17.92 -1.04 -8.09
N GLN A 100 16.99 -0.15 -7.75
CA GLN A 100 17.28 1.18 -7.23
C GLN A 100 17.37 1.23 -5.70
N LEU A 101 16.89 0.19 -5.01
CA LEU A 101 16.71 0.16 -3.55
C LEU A 101 17.97 0.55 -2.77
N PRO A 102 19.19 0.08 -3.13
CA PRO A 102 20.41 0.48 -2.42
C PRO A 102 20.64 1.99 -2.39
N THR A 103 20.20 2.72 -3.43
CA THR A 103 20.33 4.18 -3.51
C THR A 103 19.19 4.94 -2.84
N LEU A 104 18.07 4.26 -2.58
CA LEU A 104 16.87 4.85 -2.00
C LEU A 104 16.86 4.77 -0.48
N ILE A 105 17.44 3.72 0.10
CA ILE A 105 17.47 3.48 1.55
C ILE A 105 17.94 4.71 2.33
N ASP A 106 19.02 5.36 1.90
CA ASP A 106 19.58 6.53 2.59
C ASP A 106 18.60 7.71 2.67
N ARG A 107 17.77 7.89 1.63
CA ARG A 107 16.73 8.93 1.62
C ARG A 107 15.72 8.68 2.73
N TYR A 108 15.29 7.43 2.91
CA TYR A 108 14.33 7.04 3.93
C TYR A 108 14.96 7.02 5.33
N ALA A 109 16.25 6.64 5.44
CA ALA A 109 16.99 6.59 6.70
C ALA A 109 16.94 7.91 7.47
N SER A 110 17.01 9.03 6.74
CA SER A 110 17.04 10.39 7.31
C SER A 110 15.89 10.68 8.29
N HIS A 111 14.70 10.09 8.06
CA HIS A 111 13.53 10.24 8.92
C HIS A 111 13.63 9.48 10.25
N PHE A 112 14.43 8.42 10.29
CA PHE A 112 14.54 7.51 11.43
C PHE A 112 15.81 7.73 12.27
N LEU A 113 16.86 8.28 11.65
CA LEU A 113 18.16 8.50 12.30
C LEU A 113 18.12 9.51 13.46
N GLN A 114 17.09 10.37 13.51
CA GLN A 114 16.90 11.35 14.58
C GLN A 114 16.30 10.74 15.86
N LEU A 115 15.83 9.49 15.79
CA LEU A 115 15.18 8.80 16.90
C LEU A 115 16.19 7.95 17.69
N GLU A 116 15.92 7.80 18.99
CA GLU A 116 16.58 6.82 19.86
C GLU A 116 16.36 5.40 19.34
N GLU A 117 17.30 4.48 19.59
CA GLU A 117 17.31 3.15 18.98
C GLU A 117 16.01 2.35 19.19
N HIS A 118 15.52 2.29 20.43
CA HIS A 118 14.26 1.61 20.75
C HIS A 118 13.05 2.26 20.04
N GLU A 119 13.00 3.60 20.00
CA GLU A 119 11.93 4.32 19.31
C GLU A 119 12.02 4.13 17.80
N ARG A 120 13.23 4.13 17.25
CA ARG A 120 13.52 3.89 15.84
C ARG A 120 12.99 2.54 15.39
N LYS A 121 13.31 1.47 16.12
CA LYS A 121 12.80 0.12 15.85
C LYS A 121 11.27 0.10 15.82
N MET A 122 10.63 0.62 16.86
CA MET A 122 9.18 0.66 16.96
C MET A 122 8.54 1.45 15.81
N GLN A 123 9.12 2.59 15.42
CA GLN A 123 8.61 3.41 14.33
C GLN A 123 8.83 2.74 12.96
N LEU A 124 9.95 2.05 12.76
CA LEU A 124 10.21 1.26 11.56
C LEU A 124 9.19 0.13 11.40
N GLU A 125 8.97 -0.65 12.47
CA GLU A 125 7.98 -1.73 12.48
C GLU A 125 6.57 -1.20 12.18
N ARG A 126 6.13 -0.14 12.87
CA ARG A 126 4.82 0.49 12.65
C ARG A 126 4.66 1.03 11.23
N SER A 127 5.66 1.75 10.74
CA SER A 127 5.64 2.32 9.39
C SER A 127 5.53 1.21 8.34
N TYR A 128 6.35 0.17 8.48
CA TYR A 128 6.33 -0.94 7.55
C TYR A 128 4.98 -1.67 7.55
N CYS A 129 4.43 -1.99 8.73
CA CYS A 129 3.12 -2.65 8.85
C CYS A 129 2.01 -1.83 8.17
N ALA A 130 1.96 -0.52 8.43
CA ALA A 130 0.97 0.37 7.85
C ALA A 130 1.05 0.40 6.31
N ILE A 131 2.25 0.55 5.76
CA ILE A 131 2.47 0.62 4.31
C ILE A 131 2.19 -0.73 3.66
N LEU A 132 2.59 -1.84 4.30
CA LEU A 132 2.34 -3.20 3.81
C LEU A 132 0.84 -3.46 3.63
N VAL A 133 0.04 -3.20 4.66
CA VAL A 133 -1.41 -3.39 4.62
C VAL A 133 -2.06 -2.44 3.62
N ALA A 134 -1.64 -1.17 3.59
CA ALA A 134 -2.15 -0.21 2.62
C ALA A 134 -1.87 -0.64 1.18
N ASN A 135 -0.67 -1.14 0.87
CA ASN A 135 -0.33 -1.64 -0.46
C ASN A 135 -1.15 -2.88 -0.83
N ARG A 136 -1.41 -3.79 0.11
CA ARG A 136 -2.30 -4.94 -0.13
C ARG A 136 -3.71 -4.49 -0.51
N ILE A 137 -4.28 -3.53 0.22
CA ILE A 137 -5.60 -2.95 -0.09
C ILE A 137 -5.58 -2.30 -1.48
N LYS A 138 -4.52 -1.57 -1.81
CA LYS A 138 -4.36 -0.91 -3.12
C LYS A 138 -4.32 -1.91 -4.26
N THR A 139 -3.56 -2.98 -4.12
CA THR A 139 -3.46 -4.06 -5.10
C THR A 139 -4.83 -4.70 -5.35
N ASP A 140 -5.51 -5.12 -4.27
CA ASP A 140 -6.84 -5.74 -4.38
C ASP A 140 -7.86 -4.79 -5.00
N PHE A 141 -7.77 -3.49 -4.68
CA PHE A 141 -8.63 -2.47 -5.28
C PHE A 141 -8.38 -2.34 -6.78
N ILE A 142 -7.12 -2.27 -7.23
CA ILE A 142 -6.79 -2.16 -8.65
C ILE A 142 -7.31 -3.39 -9.42
N PHE A 143 -7.13 -4.60 -8.87
CA PHE A 143 -7.66 -5.81 -9.50
C PHE A 143 -9.19 -5.83 -9.53
N SER A 144 -9.85 -5.40 -8.45
CA SER A 144 -11.30 -5.24 -8.42
C SER A 144 -11.78 -4.17 -9.41
N PHE A 145 -11.03 -3.08 -9.58
CA PHE A 145 -11.35 -1.98 -10.48
C PHE A 145 -11.35 -2.41 -11.95
N ILE A 146 -10.40 -3.27 -12.36
CA ILE A 146 -10.30 -3.76 -13.73
C ILE A 146 -11.15 -5.00 -14.01
N HIS A 147 -11.65 -5.67 -12.96
CA HIS A 147 -12.40 -6.92 -13.09
C HIS A 147 -13.66 -6.73 -13.92
N GLU A 148 -13.91 -7.63 -14.89
CA GLU A 148 -14.98 -7.50 -15.89
C GLU A 148 -16.36 -7.20 -15.28
N GLN A 149 -16.71 -7.87 -14.18
CA GLN A 149 -18.00 -7.70 -13.49
C GLN A 149 -18.18 -6.29 -12.91
N ASN A 150 -17.09 -5.58 -12.62
CA ASN A 150 -17.12 -4.26 -12.01
C ASN A 150 -16.96 -3.13 -13.04
N GLN A 151 -16.49 -3.42 -14.26
CA GLN A 151 -16.13 -2.40 -15.25
C GLN A 151 -17.27 -1.42 -15.55
N GLU A 152 -18.52 -1.88 -15.64
CA GLU A 152 -19.66 -0.98 -15.89
C GLU A 152 -19.82 0.08 -14.79
N ILE A 153 -19.64 -0.29 -13.53
CA ILE A 153 -19.68 0.64 -12.40
C ILE A 153 -18.42 1.51 -12.40
N MET A 154 -17.26 0.91 -12.66
CA MET A 154 -15.97 1.57 -12.57
C MET A 154 -15.73 2.59 -13.70
N LYS A 155 -16.41 2.46 -14.85
CA LYS A 155 -16.36 3.43 -15.96
C LYS A 155 -16.72 4.85 -15.52
N ASN A 156 -17.59 4.98 -14.52
CA ASN A 156 -18.00 6.28 -14.01
C ASN A 156 -16.81 7.08 -13.46
N PHE A 157 -15.77 6.41 -12.95
CA PHE A 157 -14.55 7.06 -12.45
C PHE A 157 -13.66 7.63 -13.55
N PHE A 158 -13.83 7.25 -14.83
CA PHE A 158 -13.10 7.87 -15.94
C PHE A 158 -13.51 9.31 -16.21
N THR A 159 -14.68 9.73 -15.71
CA THR A 159 -15.17 11.10 -15.83
C THR A 159 -14.69 12.02 -14.70
N VAL A 160 -14.03 11.46 -13.68
CA VAL A 160 -13.51 12.16 -12.52
C VAL A 160 -12.08 12.62 -12.80
N ASP A 161 -11.65 13.75 -12.22
CA ASP A 161 -10.24 14.16 -12.29
C ASP A 161 -9.35 13.05 -11.69
N PRO A 162 -8.39 12.49 -12.46
CA PRO A 162 -7.50 11.46 -11.97
C PRO A 162 -6.77 11.85 -10.67
N LYS A 163 -6.48 13.15 -10.46
CA LYS A 163 -5.82 13.62 -9.23
C LYS A 163 -6.69 13.40 -8.00
N ASP A 164 -7.98 13.72 -8.10
CA ASP A 164 -8.92 13.59 -6.98
C ASP A 164 -9.16 12.11 -6.65
N MET A 165 -9.23 11.27 -7.68
CA MET A 165 -9.32 9.82 -7.53
C MET A 165 -8.07 9.23 -6.86
N LEU A 166 -6.87 9.65 -7.27
CA LEU A 166 -5.61 9.18 -6.69
C LEU A 166 -5.42 9.65 -5.25
N GLU A 167 -5.80 10.88 -4.94
CA GLU A 167 -5.77 11.45 -3.58
C GLU A 167 -6.70 10.64 -2.66
N ALA A 168 -7.97 10.45 -3.05
CA ALA A 168 -8.92 9.66 -2.29
C ALA A 168 -8.47 8.20 -2.14
N PHE A 169 -7.95 7.60 -3.22
CA PHE A 169 -7.36 6.25 -3.19
C PHE A 169 -6.21 6.16 -2.20
N HIS A 170 -5.29 7.13 -2.17
CA HIS A 170 -4.19 7.18 -1.21
C HIS A 170 -4.69 7.24 0.23
N HIS A 171 -5.55 8.22 0.54
CA HIS A 171 -6.02 8.45 1.89
C HIS A 171 -6.89 7.31 2.43
N LEU A 172 -7.83 6.79 1.63
CA LEU A 172 -8.72 5.72 2.07
C LEU A 172 -7.95 4.42 2.35
N SER A 173 -7.00 4.03 1.49
CA SER A 173 -6.18 2.83 1.75
C SER A 173 -5.38 2.97 3.06
N GLY A 174 -4.82 4.16 3.34
CA GLY A 174 -4.11 4.42 4.59
C GLY A 174 -5.02 4.41 5.82
N ALA A 175 -6.23 4.99 5.70
CA ALA A 175 -7.22 4.99 6.76
C ALA A 175 -7.68 3.56 7.11
N TYR A 176 -8.03 2.75 6.11
CA TYR A 176 -8.42 1.35 6.33
C TYR A 176 -7.27 0.50 6.85
N ALA A 177 -6.03 0.70 6.36
CA ALA A 177 -4.86 0.02 6.93
C ALA A 177 -4.70 0.35 8.42
N THR A 178 -4.87 1.61 8.81
CA THR A 178 -4.80 2.04 10.21
C THR A 178 -5.89 1.37 11.05
N LEU A 179 -7.13 1.33 10.56
CA LEU A 179 -8.25 0.66 11.23
C LEU A 179 -8.00 -0.85 11.40
N LEU A 180 -7.45 -1.50 10.38
CA LEU A 180 -7.16 -2.94 10.39
C LEU A 180 -5.98 -3.31 11.28
N LEU A 181 -5.09 -2.37 11.57
CA LEU A 181 -3.93 -2.52 12.46
C LEU A 181 -4.20 -2.03 13.89
N GLU A 182 -5.37 -1.43 14.14
CA GLU A 182 -5.74 -0.96 15.46
C GLU A 182 -5.80 -2.13 16.46
N GLY A 183 -4.99 -2.04 17.52
CA GLY A 183 -4.83 -3.09 18.53
C GLY A 183 -3.72 -4.10 18.20
N LEU A 184 -2.95 -3.89 17.13
CA LEU A 184 -1.76 -4.68 16.86
C LEU A 184 -0.66 -4.36 17.88
N GLU A 185 -0.21 -5.37 18.61
CA GLU A 185 0.94 -5.30 19.50
C GLU A 185 2.15 -5.98 18.84
N LEU A 186 3.24 -5.23 18.67
CA LEU A 186 4.49 -5.71 18.05
C LEU A 186 5.56 -6.07 19.10
N THR A 187 5.23 -5.94 20.38
CA THR A 187 6.11 -6.22 21.51
C THR A 187 6.32 -7.71 21.71
N TYR A 188 7.58 -8.14 21.47
CA TYR A 188 8.12 -9.45 21.80
C TYR A 188 9.53 -9.29 22.33
#